data_AF-A0A7L4YJY7-F1
#
_entry.id   AF-A0A7L4YJY7-F1
#
_cell.length_a   1.000
_cell.length_b   1.000
_cell.length_c   1.000
_cell.angle_alpha   90.00
_cell.angle_beta   90.00
_cell.angle_gamma   90.00
#
_symmetry.space_group_name_H-M   'P 1'
#
loop_
_entity.id
_entity.type
_entity.pdbx_description
1 polymer ?
#
loop_
_entity_poly.entity_id
_entity_poly.type
_entity_poly.pdbx_seq_one_letter_code
_entity_poly.pdbx_strand_id
1 'polypeptide(L)'
;MTVTTSTAPNLTTRPEALLLDFGGVVFETTKRPEAIAEFADHVAELLARAGHDIPAHELVPVLQGGKKALKDWKNAASRRLHPRELTHREIWRDFYASPLPAAAREVLAGEAPELQEWITQASNEHAVRPGVRELLALAAELDVPVGIVSNAHGGRAHRRLVEEHGLAEHFAVQVYSDEVGIRKPNPDIIELAAHALGTTASRAWYVGDTFDRDVACARRAGVGAVFLTRHHSTERVPFPVADVPDGVYDTPQELVELLRATRPGPFQAAAEPKLAGDSELPSAILLDHGGVISTSVTDHAGRRAFAHRLAADLRRAGWQLSDVDAEDAIAQTLTAHREWKRAHHAETDGDAVVEIDPATYWVELAGAAIESRLAGSATGVRAWLRAEAHALSAAWGVAKSTSTIRPGVAELCAAAHAAGVPIGIVSNTVSGHGVRRKLAAYGLADLVGVSVYSDELGRRKPDPLVAVTACRALCADPARAVFVGDKPANDVVCAREGGIGTAVIVRGGSVPDAELDAVLADPASPQRPDLVIDEMSELIDVLHLRPFAAGLPQGQPAVSESFALATDR
;
A
#
# COMPACT_ATOMS: atom_id res chain seq x y z
N MET A 1 6.00 33.90 -14.91
CA MET A 1 5.71 34.78 -13.77
C MET A 1 6.97 34.87 -12.94
N THR A 2 7.57 36.05 -12.81
CA THR A 2 8.70 36.28 -11.91
C THR A 2 8.21 36.09 -10.48
N VAL A 3 8.60 34.98 -9.84
CA VAL A 3 8.27 34.68 -8.44
C VAL A 3 9.09 35.63 -7.58
N THR A 4 8.53 36.79 -7.26
CA THR A 4 9.02 37.66 -6.19
C THR A 4 9.12 36.86 -4.91
N THR A 5 10.27 36.92 -4.23
CA THR A 5 10.49 36.39 -2.89
C THR A 5 9.35 36.84 -1.98
N SER A 6 8.44 35.93 -1.66
CA SER A 6 7.35 36.20 -0.73
C SER A 6 7.95 36.35 0.66
N THR A 7 7.53 37.39 1.40
CA THR A 7 7.80 37.54 2.83
C THR A 7 7.40 36.26 3.56
N ALA A 8 8.31 35.71 4.37
CA ALA A 8 8.07 34.48 5.13
C ALA A 8 6.74 34.56 5.88
N PRO A 9 5.86 33.54 5.78
CA PRO A 9 4.59 33.56 6.48
C PRO A 9 4.85 33.58 7.98
N ASN A 10 4.13 34.45 8.71
CA ASN A 10 4.28 34.56 10.17
C ASN A 10 3.55 33.41 10.86
N LEU A 11 4.14 32.22 10.77
CA LEU A 11 3.62 31.00 11.38
C LEU A 11 4.17 30.89 12.80
N THR A 12 3.34 31.24 13.78
CA THR A 12 3.70 31.17 15.20
C THR A 12 3.43 29.80 15.82
N THR A 13 2.67 28.96 15.13
CA THR A 13 2.17 27.68 15.65
C THR A 13 2.90 26.49 15.02
N ARG A 14 3.36 25.57 15.86
CA ARG A 14 4.06 24.34 15.47
C ARG A 14 3.09 23.38 14.76
N PRO A 15 3.47 22.75 13.64
CA PRO A 15 2.67 21.69 13.03
C PRO A 15 2.67 20.42 13.89
N GLU A 16 1.59 19.64 13.81
CA GLU A 16 1.54 18.29 14.41
C GLU A 16 2.33 17.27 13.58
N ALA A 17 2.57 17.54 12.29
CA ALA A 17 3.39 16.69 11.42
C ALA A 17 4.05 17.50 10.30
N LEU A 18 5.20 17.02 9.84
CA LEU A 18 5.88 17.54 8.65
C LEU A 18 5.83 16.51 7.53
N LEU A 19 5.22 16.87 6.41
CA LEU A 19 5.14 16.02 5.22
C LEU A 19 6.07 16.57 4.13
N LEU A 20 6.97 15.72 3.64
CA LEU A 20 8.00 16.10 2.67
C LEU A 20 7.82 15.34 1.36
N ASP A 21 7.97 16.01 0.21
CA ASP A 21 8.26 15.30 -1.03
C ASP A 21 9.65 14.65 -0.97
N PHE A 22 9.91 13.66 -1.82
CA PHE A 22 11.21 13.01 -1.90
C PHE A 22 12.18 13.81 -2.78
N GLY A 23 11.85 13.96 -4.06
CA GLY A 23 12.71 14.59 -5.05
C GLY A 23 12.63 16.11 -4.99
N GLY A 24 13.75 16.80 -5.10
CA GLY A 24 13.78 18.26 -5.01
C GLY A 24 13.53 18.81 -3.61
N VAL A 25 13.24 17.97 -2.60
CA VAL A 25 13.08 18.36 -1.19
C VAL A 25 14.04 17.60 -0.29
N VAL A 26 13.91 16.28 -0.16
CA VAL A 26 14.81 15.43 0.65
C VAL A 26 16.11 15.16 -0.11
N PHE A 27 15.98 14.77 -1.38
CA PHE A 27 17.11 14.47 -2.27
C PHE A 27 17.14 15.39 -3.48
N GLU A 28 18.33 15.87 -3.83
CA GLU A 28 18.62 16.42 -5.15
C GLU A 28 19.05 15.29 -6.09
N THR A 29 18.62 15.40 -7.35
CA THR A 29 18.89 14.37 -8.36
C THR A 29 19.68 14.93 -9.53
N THR A 30 20.79 14.26 -9.86
CA THR A 30 21.61 14.58 -11.03
C THR A 30 21.46 13.46 -12.05
N LYS A 31 21.04 13.81 -13.27
CA LYS A 31 20.84 12.82 -14.34
C LYS A 31 22.17 12.29 -14.83
N ARG A 32 22.23 10.96 -15.04
CA ARG A 32 23.32 10.27 -15.72
C ARG A 32 23.01 10.11 -17.22
N PRO A 33 23.66 10.85 -18.12
CA PRO A 33 23.36 10.80 -19.56
C PRO A 33 23.57 9.41 -20.18
N GLU A 34 24.58 8.68 -19.72
CA GLU A 34 24.96 7.33 -20.18
C GLU A 34 23.99 6.23 -19.74
N ALA A 35 23.18 6.47 -18.71
CA ALA A 35 22.31 5.44 -18.11
C ALA A 35 21.33 4.82 -19.11
N ILE A 36 20.86 5.57 -20.12
CA ILE A 36 19.95 5.00 -21.15
C ILE A 36 20.67 4.01 -22.06
N ALA A 37 21.95 4.22 -22.38
CA ALA A 37 22.71 3.31 -23.23
C ALA A 37 23.01 2.01 -22.47
N GLU A 38 23.52 2.13 -21.23
CA GLU A 38 23.73 1.00 -20.33
C GLU A 38 22.44 0.20 -20.12
N PHE A 39 21.30 0.90 -20.04
CA PHE A 39 20.01 0.23 -19.89
C PHE A 39 19.56 -0.49 -21.16
N ALA A 40 19.81 0.09 -22.33
CA ALA A 40 19.48 -0.54 -23.59
C ALA A 40 20.24 -1.85 -23.76
N ASP A 41 21.49 -1.92 -23.31
CA ASP A 41 22.27 -3.16 -23.27
C ASP A 41 21.60 -4.21 -22.35
N HIS A 42 21.20 -3.80 -21.15
CA HIS A 42 20.51 -4.68 -20.21
C HIS A 42 19.17 -5.22 -20.77
N VAL A 43 18.38 -4.35 -21.40
CA VAL A 43 17.11 -4.72 -22.05
C VAL A 43 17.36 -5.65 -23.24
N ALA A 44 18.40 -5.41 -24.04
CA ALA A 44 18.78 -6.28 -25.15
C ALA A 44 19.14 -7.68 -24.67
N GLU A 45 19.96 -7.80 -23.63
CA GLU A 45 20.33 -9.09 -23.03
C GLU A 45 19.10 -9.85 -22.50
N LEU A 46 18.17 -9.13 -21.86
CA LEU A 46 16.93 -9.69 -21.34
C LEU A 46 16.06 -10.25 -22.47
N LEU A 47 15.87 -9.47 -23.53
CA LEU A 47 15.14 -9.88 -24.72
C LEU A 47 15.81 -11.08 -25.42
N ALA A 48 17.14 -11.06 -25.55
CA ALA A 48 17.91 -12.14 -26.17
C ALA A 48 17.75 -13.47 -25.41
N ARG A 49 17.75 -13.44 -24.06
CA ARG A 49 17.46 -14.62 -23.22
C ARG A 49 16.06 -15.18 -23.44
N ALA A 50 15.11 -14.34 -23.83
CA ALA A 50 13.74 -14.72 -24.17
C ALA A 50 13.56 -15.10 -25.65
N GLY A 51 14.65 -15.17 -26.45
CA GLY A 51 14.60 -15.52 -27.87
C GLY A 51 14.23 -14.36 -28.79
N HIS A 52 14.35 -13.11 -28.31
CA HIS A 52 14.12 -11.90 -29.09
C HIS A 52 15.45 -11.15 -29.30
N ASP A 53 16.05 -11.29 -30.47
CA ASP A 53 17.31 -10.62 -30.80
C ASP A 53 17.02 -9.20 -31.30
N ILE A 54 17.06 -8.23 -30.38
CA ILE A 54 16.93 -6.79 -30.68
C ILE A 54 18.18 -6.09 -30.15
N PRO A 55 19.02 -5.50 -31.01
CA PRO A 55 20.29 -4.94 -30.57
C PRO A 55 20.08 -3.64 -29.78
N ALA A 56 20.95 -3.40 -28.79
CA ALA A 56 20.83 -2.27 -27.87
C ALA A 56 20.71 -0.90 -28.55
N HIS A 57 21.45 -0.67 -29.65
CA HIS A 57 21.40 0.58 -30.39
C HIS A 57 20.02 0.89 -30.99
N GLU A 58 19.21 -0.13 -31.29
CA GLU A 58 17.81 0.03 -31.73
C GLU A 58 16.87 0.32 -30.54
N LEU A 59 17.20 -0.17 -29.35
CA LEU A 59 16.42 0.05 -28.13
C LEU A 59 16.61 1.45 -27.54
N VAL A 60 17.78 2.08 -27.71
CA VAL A 60 18.04 3.44 -27.23
C VAL A 60 16.94 4.45 -27.63
N PRO A 61 16.62 4.63 -28.93
CA PRO A 61 15.57 5.58 -29.33
C PRO A 61 14.17 5.17 -28.85
N VAL A 62 13.90 3.86 -28.74
CA VAL A 62 12.65 3.33 -28.19
C VAL A 62 12.48 3.73 -26.72
N LEU A 63 13.50 3.50 -25.90
CA LEU A 63 13.50 3.84 -24.48
C LEU A 63 13.42 5.36 -24.25
N GLN A 64 14.12 6.15 -25.07
CA GLN A 64 14.03 7.61 -25.04
C GLN A 64 12.61 8.10 -25.39
N GLY A 65 11.99 7.52 -26.42
CA GLY A 65 10.61 7.80 -26.81
C GLY A 65 9.63 7.47 -25.68
N GLY A 66 9.74 6.28 -25.09
CA GLY A 66 8.92 5.87 -23.95
C GLY A 66 9.07 6.79 -22.73
N LYS A 67 10.31 7.16 -22.38
CA LYS A 67 10.59 8.13 -21.30
C LYS A 67 9.92 9.49 -21.56
N LYS A 68 9.97 9.97 -22.80
CA LYS A 68 9.33 11.22 -23.20
C LYS A 68 7.81 11.13 -23.13
N ALA A 69 7.21 10.07 -23.69
CA ALA A 69 5.77 9.85 -23.66
C ALA A 69 5.24 9.72 -22.22
N LEU A 70 5.97 9.01 -21.35
CA LEU A 70 5.63 8.88 -19.94
C LEU A 70 5.70 10.24 -19.22
N LYS A 71 6.69 11.07 -19.54
CA LYS A 71 6.77 12.44 -19.01
C LYS A 71 5.57 13.29 -19.43
N ASP A 72 5.12 13.16 -20.67
CA ASP A 72 3.95 13.89 -21.16
C ASP A 72 2.66 13.41 -20.48
N TRP A 73 2.54 12.09 -20.25
CA TRP A 73 1.46 11.55 -19.43
C TRP A 73 1.48 12.12 -18.01
N LYS A 74 2.65 12.18 -17.34
CA LYS A 74 2.78 12.77 -15.99
C LYS A 74 2.33 14.22 -15.95
N ASN A 75 2.69 15.00 -16.97
CA ASN A 75 2.26 16.38 -17.10
C ASN A 75 0.74 16.46 -17.30
N ALA A 76 0.15 15.63 -18.15
CA ALA A 76 -1.30 15.60 -18.34
C ALA A 76 -2.04 15.12 -17.08
N ALA A 77 -1.51 14.14 -16.36
CA ALA A 77 -2.08 13.60 -15.13
C ALA A 77 -2.20 14.67 -14.03
N SER A 78 -1.25 15.62 -13.96
CA SER A 78 -1.30 16.72 -12.99
C SER A 78 -2.49 17.67 -13.15
N ARG A 79 -3.22 17.64 -14.29
CA ARG A 79 -4.48 18.38 -14.45
C ARG A 79 -5.67 17.71 -13.78
N ARG A 80 -5.62 16.40 -13.54
CA ARG A 80 -6.75 15.66 -12.98
C ARG A 80 -6.91 15.99 -11.49
N LEU A 81 -8.13 15.90 -10.99
CA LEU A 81 -8.42 16.07 -9.56
C LEU A 81 -7.88 14.89 -8.75
N HIS A 82 -8.20 13.67 -9.18
CA HIS A 82 -7.79 12.43 -8.52
C HIS A 82 -7.06 11.49 -9.51
N PRO A 83 -5.84 11.83 -9.96
CA PRO A 83 -5.08 10.92 -10.81
C PRO A 83 -4.65 9.65 -10.06
N ARG A 84 -4.86 8.49 -10.70
CA ARG A 84 -4.25 7.22 -10.29
C ARG A 84 -2.79 7.16 -10.71
N GLU A 85 -2.01 6.32 -10.05
CA GLU A 85 -0.68 5.95 -10.51
C GLU A 85 -0.75 4.87 -11.61
N LEU A 86 0.21 4.86 -12.52
CA LEU A 86 0.39 3.77 -13.47
C LEU A 86 1.12 2.61 -12.82
N THR A 87 0.68 1.39 -13.10
CA THR A 87 1.45 0.20 -12.74
C THR A 87 2.74 0.12 -13.54
N HIS A 88 3.76 -0.55 -13.02
CA HIS A 88 5.01 -0.78 -13.76
C HIS A 88 4.74 -1.49 -15.10
N ARG A 89 3.80 -2.44 -15.14
CA ARG A 89 3.40 -3.10 -16.38
C ARG A 89 2.85 -2.11 -17.41
N GLU A 90 1.95 -1.21 -17.04
CA GLU A 90 1.42 -0.18 -17.95
C GLU A 90 2.53 0.75 -18.44
N ILE A 91 3.43 1.19 -17.54
CA ILE A 91 4.58 2.02 -17.89
C ILE A 91 5.44 1.32 -18.97
N TRP A 92 5.76 0.05 -18.74
CA TRP A 92 6.64 -0.69 -19.63
C TRP A 92 5.97 -1.08 -20.93
N ARG A 93 4.77 -1.66 -20.86
CA ARG A 93 4.02 -2.13 -22.02
C ARG A 93 3.59 -0.98 -22.94
N ASP A 94 3.05 0.09 -22.38
CA ASP A 94 2.34 1.11 -23.15
C ASP A 94 3.24 2.30 -23.51
N PHE A 95 4.36 2.49 -22.79
CA PHE A 95 5.29 3.59 -23.06
C PHE A 95 6.65 3.10 -23.56
N TYR A 96 7.39 2.34 -22.75
CA TYR A 96 8.77 1.95 -23.12
C TYR A 96 8.83 0.94 -24.26
N ALA A 97 7.99 -0.09 -24.22
CA ALA A 97 8.03 -1.21 -25.15
C ALA A 97 6.94 -1.14 -26.24
N SER A 98 6.13 -0.08 -26.27
CA SER A 98 5.00 0.02 -27.20
C SER A 98 5.39 -0.05 -28.70
N PRO A 99 6.58 0.41 -29.14
CA PRO A 99 7.01 0.25 -30.53
C PRO A 99 7.55 -1.15 -30.88
N LEU A 100 7.77 -2.03 -29.90
CA LEU A 100 8.39 -3.34 -30.10
C LEU A 100 7.39 -4.41 -30.54
N PRO A 101 7.85 -5.52 -31.15
CA PRO A 101 6.99 -6.67 -31.45
C PRO A 101 6.23 -7.17 -30.22
N ALA A 102 5.01 -7.67 -30.42
CA ALA A 102 4.11 -8.03 -29.32
C ALA A 102 4.74 -8.97 -28.29
N ALA A 103 5.48 -9.99 -28.73
CA ALA A 103 6.15 -10.94 -27.83
C ALA A 103 7.23 -10.26 -26.97
N ALA A 104 8.14 -9.51 -27.59
CA ALA A 104 9.17 -8.74 -26.88
C ALA A 104 8.58 -7.72 -25.90
N ARG A 105 7.49 -7.05 -26.30
CA ARG A 105 6.75 -6.12 -25.43
C ARG A 105 6.18 -6.82 -24.19
N GLU A 106 5.61 -8.02 -24.34
CA GLU A 106 5.07 -8.76 -23.19
C GLU A 106 6.18 -9.31 -22.28
N VAL A 107 7.35 -9.65 -22.82
CA VAL A 107 8.54 -10.01 -22.02
C VAL A 107 8.96 -8.83 -21.13
N LEU A 108 9.12 -7.62 -21.71
CA LEU A 108 9.48 -6.43 -20.92
C LEU A 108 8.37 -5.99 -19.95
N ALA A 109 7.11 -6.21 -20.31
CA ALA A 109 5.98 -5.93 -19.43
C ALA A 109 5.95 -6.88 -18.21
N GLY A 110 6.45 -8.11 -18.36
CA GLY A 110 6.60 -9.05 -17.25
C GLY A 110 7.74 -8.67 -16.31
N GLU A 111 8.87 -8.25 -16.86
CA GLU A 111 10.07 -7.81 -16.11
C GLU A 111 9.99 -6.35 -15.63
N ALA A 112 8.80 -5.76 -15.74
CA ALA A 112 8.57 -4.35 -15.50
C ALA A 112 8.98 -3.89 -14.09
N PRO A 113 8.73 -4.63 -13.00
CA PRO A 113 9.17 -4.21 -11.66
C PRO A 113 10.69 -4.05 -11.54
N GLU A 114 11.45 -5.04 -12.03
CA GLU A 114 12.91 -5.08 -11.99
C GLU A 114 13.50 -4.00 -12.89
N LEU A 115 12.99 -3.89 -14.12
CA LEU A 115 13.40 -2.87 -15.07
C LEU A 115 13.09 -1.46 -14.55
N GLN A 116 11.95 -1.28 -13.88
CA GLN A 116 11.56 -0.01 -13.30
C GLN A 116 12.42 0.36 -12.07
N GLU A 117 12.79 -0.60 -11.24
CA GLU A 117 13.73 -0.39 -10.15
C GLU A 117 15.11 0.02 -10.69
N TRP A 118 15.63 -0.75 -11.64
CA TRP A 118 16.93 -0.47 -12.27
C TRP A 118 16.96 0.92 -12.89
N ILE A 119 15.95 1.28 -13.72
CA ILE A 119 15.96 2.59 -14.39
C ILE A 119 15.83 3.73 -13.40
N THR A 120 15.16 3.53 -12.26
CA THR A 120 15.02 4.54 -11.21
C THR A 120 16.36 4.78 -10.51
N GLN A 121 17.10 3.72 -10.18
CA GLN A 121 18.40 3.78 -9.52
C GLN A 121 19.51 4.28 -10.46
N ALA A 122 19.62 3.70 -11.65
CA ALA A 122 20.73 3.97 -12.55
C ALA A 122 20.60 5.33 -13.26
N SER A 123 19.38 5.87 -13.44
CA SER A 123 19.18 7.11 -14.17
C SER A 123 19.68 8.36 -13.44
N ASN A 124 19.78 8.32 -12.12
CA ASN A 124 20.08 9.51 -11.32
C ASN A 124 21.02 9.20 -10.15
N GLU A 125 21.97 10.10 -9.93
CA GLU A 125 22.67 10.20 -8.66
C GLU A 125 21.82 11.00 -7.67
N HIS A 126 21.85 10.60 -6.40
CA HIS A 126 21.06 11.21 -5.34
C HIS A 126 22.01 11.77 -4.27
N ALA A 127 21.75 13.01 -3.86
CA ALA A 127 22.42 13.64 -2.73
C ALA A 127 21.38 14.25 -1.80
N VAL A 128 21.59 14.13 -0.48
CA VAL A 128 20.69 14.77 0.50
C VAL A 128 20.77 16.28 0.33
N ARG A 129 19.61 16.95 0.21
CA ARG A 129 19.59 18.41 0.04
C ARG A 129 20.12 19.12 1.30
N PRO A 130 20.83 20.25 1.16
CA PRO A 130 21.25 21.07 2.29
C PRO A 130 20.08 21.43 3.22
N GLY A 131 20.27 21.31 4.53
CA GLY A 131 19.27 21.64 5.55
C GLY A 131 18.28 20.52 5.90
N VAL A 132 18.24 19.43 5.13
CA VAL A 132 17.30 18.31 5.41
C VAL A 132 17.67 17.61 6.71
N ARG A 133 18.95 17.32 6.95
CA ARG A 133 19.37 16.63 8.17
C ARG A 133 19.08 17.47 9.41
N GLU A 134 19.33 18.77 9.32
CA GLU A 134 19.06 19.76 10.36
C GLU A 134 17.54 19.90 10.61
N LEU A 135 16.73 19.89 9.54
CA LEU A 135 15.28 19.94 9.63
C LEU A 135 14.72 18.69 10.32
N LEU A 136 15.20 17.49 9.95
CA LEU A 136 14.79 16.23 10.56
C LEU A 136 15.21 16.15 12.03
N ALA A 137 16.43 16.56 12.36
CA ALA A 137 16.91 16.61 13.74
C ALA A 137 16.10 17.59 14.59
N LEU A 138 15.78 18.77 14.05
CA LEU A 138 14.93 19.75 14.74
C LEU A 138 13.49 19.24 14.90
N ALA A 139 12.92 18.58 13.88
CA ALA A 139 11.59 17.99 13.99
C ALA A 139 11.54 16.96 15.13
N ALA A 140 12.58 16.11 15.26
CA ALA A 140 12.71 15.19 16.38
C ALA A 140 12.87 15.90 17.73
N GLU A 141 13.69 16.95 17.82
CA GLU A 141 13.83 17.78 19.04
C GLU A 141 12.49 18.40 19.50
N LEU A 142 11.60 18.69 18.55
CA LEU A 142 10.32 19.35 18.79
C LEU A 142 9.13 18.39 18.85
N ASP A 143 9.37 17.07 18.85
CA ASP A 143 8.35 16.01 18.82
C ASP A 143 7.37 16.14 17.63
N VAL A 144 7.87 16.56 16.47
CA VAL A 144 7.10 16.64 15.22
C VAL A 144 7.41 15.43 14.35
N PRO A 145 6.50 14.45 14.21
CA PRO A 145 6.70 13.32 13.31
C PRO A 145 6.81 13.77 11.85
N VAL A 146 7.70 13.11 11.11
CA VAL A 146 7.96 13.42 9.69
C VAL A 146 7.52 12.26 8.80
N GLY A 147 6.87 12.59 7.69
CA GLY A 147 6.46 11.64 6.65
C GLY A 147 6.95 12.01 5.25
N ILE A 148 7.21 11.02 4.41
CA ILE A 148 7.45 11.22 2.96
C ILE A 148 6.15 11.01 2.19
N VAL A 149 5.87 11.90 1.24
CA VAL A 149 4.73 11.82 0.31
C VAL A 149 5.19 12.12 -1.11
N SER A 150 5.49 11.07 -1.86
CA SER A 150 6.21 11.19 -3.13
C SER A 150 5.52 10.50 -4.31
N ASN A 151 5.56 11.19 -5.45
CA ASN A 151 5.27 10.57 -6.73
C ASN A 151 6.48 9.73 -7.16
N ALA A 152 6.46 8.43 -6.89
CA ALA A 152 7.52 7.49 -7.26
C ALA A 152 6.99 6.44 -8.24
N HIS A 153 7.86 5.97 -9.12
CA HIS A 153 7.62 4.74 -9.90
C HIS A 153 8.62 3.69 -9.40
N GLY A 154 8.77 3.54 -8.09
CA GLY A 154 9.87 2.78 -7.50
C GLY A 154 10.08 3.12 -6.03
N GLY A 155 9.02 3.11 -5.23
CA GLY A 155 9.07 3.44 -3.80
C GLY A 155 10.11 2.63 -3.02
N ARG A 156 10.31 1.36 -3.37
CA ARG A 156 11.39 0.51 -2.82
C ARG A 156 12.79 1.10 -3.02
N ALA A 157 13.08 1.64 -4.21
CA ALA A 157 14.38 2.27 -4.46
C ALA A 157 14.55 3.54 -3.60
N HIS A 158 13.48 4.32 -3.42
CA HIS A 158 13.50 5.49 -2.55
C HIS A 158 13.71 5.12 -1.08
N ARG A 159 13.09 4.05 -0.57
CA ARG A 159 13.33 3.52 0.79
C ARG A 159 14.79 3.12 0.99
N ARG A 160 15.39 2.40 0.03
CA ARG A 160 16.82 2.04 0.06
C ARG A 160 17.71 3.28 0.12
N LEU A 161 17.45 4.28 -0.72
CA LEU A 161 18.20 5.54 -0.70
C LEU A 161 18.11 6.25 0.66
N VAL A 162 16.92 6.30 1.26
CA VAL A 162 16.71 6.85 2.61
C VAL A 162 17.55 6.08 3.65
N GLU A 163 17.56 4.75 3.57
CA GLU A 163 18.34 3.89 4.47
C GLU A 163 19.85 4.04 4.29
N GLU A 164 20.35 4.00 3.05
CA GLU A 164 21.77 4.14 2.70
C GLU A 164 22.36 5.48 3.17
N HIS A 165 21.53 6.53 3.22
CA HIS A 165 21.93 7.84 3.70
C HIS A 165 21.71 8.03 5.22
N GLY A 166 21.30 6.98 5.93
CA GLY A 166 21.06 6.99 7.36
C GLY A 166 19.91 7.91 7.77
N LEU A 167 18.85 7.99 6.96
CA LEU A 167 17.70 8.85 7.23
C LEU A 167 16.43 8.08 7.62
N ALA A 168 16.43 6.75 7.55
CA ALA A 168 15.25 5.93 7.74
C ALA A 168 14.56 6.14 9.10
N GLU A 169 15.33 6.29 10.17
CA GLU A 169 14.82 6.48 11.53
C GLU A 169 14.10 7.81 11.74
N HIS A 170 14.31 8.80 10.87
CA HIS A 170 13.67 10.11 10.98
C HIS A 170 12.27 10.16 10.36
N PHE A 171 11.88 9.15 9.57
CA PHE A 171 10.61 9.11 8.88
C PHE A 171 9.67 8.08 9.52
N ALA A 172 8.64 8.57 10.21
CA ALA A 172 7.62 7.72 10.83
C ALA A 172 6.68 7.08 9.79
N VAL A 173 6.53 7.70 8.62
CA VAL A 173 5.80 7.12 7.47
C VAL A 173 6.48 7.47 6.15
N GLN A 174 6.43 6.56 5.18
CA GLN A 174 6.82 6.83 3.80
C GLN A 174 5.72 6.34 2.86
N VAL A 175 5.11 7.26 2.12
CA VAL A 175 4.00 7.02 1.19
C VAL A 175 4.47 7.31 -0.23
N TYR A 176 4.52 6.27 -1.06
CA TYR A 176 4.95 6.33 -2.45
C TYR A 176 3.79 5.98 -3.40
N SER A 177 3.60 6.78 -4.44
CA SER A 177 2.44 6.68 -5.31
C SER A 177 2.28 5.33 -6.03
N ASP A 178 3.37 4.65 -6.38
CA ASP A 178 3.34 3.31 -6.98
C ASP A 178 2.86 2.23 -6.01
N GLU A 179 3.17 2.38 -4.73
CA GLU A 179 2.77 1.44 -3.68
C GLU A 179 1.28 1.60 -3.31
N VAL A 180 0.78 2.84 -3.29
CA VAL A 180 -0.60 3.13 -2.88
C VAL A 180 -1.59 3.29 -4.05
N GLY A 181 -1.08 3.39 -5.29
CA GLY A 181 -1.88 3.56 -6.51
C GLY A 181 -2.45 4.96 -6.72
N ILE A 182 -2.07 5.93 -5.87
CA ILE A 182 -2.58 7.30 -5.86
C ILE A 182 -1.44 8.24 -6.18
N ARG A 183 -1.63 9.17 -7.12
CA ARG A 183 -0.58 10.09 -7.57
C ARG A 183 -0.94 11.55 -7.22
N LYS A 184 0.01 12.36 -6.75
CA LYS A 184 -0.15 13.81 -6.64
C LYS A 184 -0.45 14.42 -8.03
N PRO A 185 -1.42 15.34 -8.17
CA PRO A 185 -2.10 16.11 -7.12
C PRO A 185 -3.44 15.55 -6.60
N ASN A 186 -3.61 14.23 -6.50
CA ASN A 186 -4.72 13.67 -5.73
C ASN A 186 -4.51 13.96 -4.23
N PRO A 187 -5.41 14.68 -3.53
CA PRO A 187 -5.26 14.99 -2.10
C PRO A 187 -5.16 13.76 -1.19
N ASP A 188 -5.78 12.64 -1.56
CA ASP A 188 -5.87 11.44 -0.74
C ASP A 188 -4.49 10.90 -0.30
N ILE A 189 -3.44 11.12 -1.09
CA ILE A 189 -2.07 10.67 -0.74
C ILE A 189 -1.47 11.46 0.43
N ILE A 190 -1.81 12.75 0.57
CA ILE A 190 -1.40 13.58 1.71
C ILE A 190 -2.23 13.20 2.94
N GLU A 191 -3.54 13.01 2.76
CA GLU A 191 -4.43 12.57 3.84
C GLU A 191 -4.00 11.21 4.41
N LEU A 192 -3.64 10.26 3.54
CA LEU A 192 -3.10 8.96 3.93
C LEU A 192 -1.85 9.11 4.83
N ALA A 193 -0.92 9.98 4.45
CA ALA A 193 0.28 10.22 5.24
C ALA A 193 -0.02 10.93 6.56
N ALA A 194 -0.89 11.93 6.56
CA ALA A 194 -1.30 12.63 7.78
C ALA A 194 -1.99 11.68 8.79
N HIS A 195 -2.90 10.83 8.32
CA HIS A 195 -3.57 9.83 9.14
C HIS A 195 -2.59 8.79 9.70
N ALA A 196 -1.62 8.33 8.89
CA ALA A 196 -0.57 7.42 9.36
C ALA A 196 0.32 8.03 10.46
N LEU A 197 0.43 9.37 10.49
CA LEU A 197 1.11 10.12 11.55
C LEU A 197 0.20 10.49 12.73
N GLY A 198 -1.07 10.09 12.71
CA GLY A 198 -2.03 10.39 13.78
C GLY A 198 -2.53 11.83 13.80
N THR A 199 -2.54 12.53 12.66
CA THR A 199 -3.03 13.91 12.55
C THR A 199 -3.89 14.10 11.27
N THR A 200 -4.22 15.36 10.94
CA THR A 200 -4.95 15.74 9.73
C THR A 200 -4.10 16.68 8.87
N ALA A 201 -4.37 16.74 7.56
CA ALA A 201 -3.67 17.64 6.65
C ALA A 201 -3.69 19.11 7.12
N SER A 202 -4.82 19.58 7.65
CA SER A 202 -4.98 20.95 8.16
C SER A 202 -4.07 21.34 9.33
N ARG A 203 -3.47 20.35 10.01
CA ARG A 203 -2.53 20.53 11.12
C ARG A 203 -1.09 20.20 10.77
N ALA A 204 -0.85 19.77 9.53
CA ALA A 204 0.46 19.45 9.02
C ALA A 204 1.03 20.61 8.19
N TRP A 205 2.35 20.60 8.05
CA TRP A 205 3.03 21.34 6.99
C TRP A 205 3.36 20.39 5.84
N TYR A 206 3.26 20.88 4.60
CA TYR A 206 3.70 20.15 3.42
C TYR A 206 4.81 20.92 2.70
N VAL A 207 5.87 20.22 2.31
CA VAL A 207 7.01 20.78 1.58
C VAL A 207 7.19 20.03 0.26
N GLY A 208 7.13 20.74 -0.85
CA GLY A 208 7.33 20.19 -2.21
C GLY A 208 8.26 21.03 -3.08
N ASP A 209 8.48 20.60 -4.32
CA ASP A 209 9.31 21.32 -5.30
C ASP A 209 8.56 21.75 -6.57
N THR A 210 7.31 21.31 -6.76
CA THR A 210 6.51 21.59 -7.96
C THR A 210 5.15 22.23 -7.69
N PHE A 211 4.76 23.19 -8.54
CA PHE A 211 3.43 23.84 -8.42
C PHE A 211 2.29 22.90 -8.82
N ASP A 212 2.41 22.21 -9.96
CA ASP A 212 1.35 21.41 -10.58
C ASP A 212 1.04 20.11 -9.84
N ARG A 213 2.00 19.58 -9.08
CA ARG A 213 1.82 18.36 -8.29
C ARG A 213 1.77 18.67 -6.82
N ASP A 214 2.77 19.34 -6.25
CA ASP A 214 2.88 19.45 -4.80
C ASP A 214 1.99 20.53 -4.21
N VAL A 215 2.13 21.77 -4.68
CA VAL A 215 1.31 22.89 -4.17
C VAL A 215 -0.16 22.62 -4.43
N ALA A 216 -0.51 22.19 -5.64
CA ALA A 216 -1.88 21.80 -5.98
C ALA A 216 -2.41 20.65 -5.09
N CYS A 217 -1.61 19.61 -4.83
CA CYS A 217 -2.02 18.51 -3.94
C CYS A 217 -2.29 19.01 -2.53
N ALA A 218 -1.36 19.76 -1.97
CA ALA A 218 -1.42 20.24 -0.59
C ALA A 218 -2.58 21.21 -0.38
N ARG A 219 -2.86 22.08 -1.36
CA ARG A 219 -4.03 22.97 -1.31
C ARG A 219 -5.35 22.20 -1.40
N ARG A 220 -5.43 21.18 -2.27
CA ARG A 220 -6.63 20.32 -2.35
C ARG A 220 -6.89 19.54 -1.07
N ALA A 221 -5.84 19.06 -0.41
CA ALA A 221 -5.92 18.35 0.87
C ALA A 221 -6.19 19.29 2.06
N GLY A 222 -6.23 20.61 1.86
CA GLY A 222 -6.44 21.58 2.93
C GLY A 222 -5.28 21.64 3.92
N VAL A 223 -4.04 21.45 3.46
CA VAL A 223 -2.84 21.49 4.31
C VAL A 223 -2.71 22.84 5.03
N GLY A 224 -2.35 22.79 6.32
CA GLY A 224 -2.25 23.97 7.18
C GLY A 224 -1.23 25.02 6.72
N ALA A 225 -0.04 24.58 6.29
CA ALA A 225 0.92 25.43 5.57
C ALA A 225 1.66 24.67 4.48
N VAL A 226 1.84 25.32 3.33
CA VAL A 226 2.43 24.74 2.11
C VAL A 226 3.68 25.52 1.72
N PHE A 227 4.81 24.83 1.66
CA PHE A 227 6.07 25.44 1.26
C PHE A 227 6.61 24.81 -0.02
N LEU A 228 7.27 25.66 -0.80
CA LEU A 228 7.94 25.26 -2.02
C LEU A 228 9.44 25.49 -1.86
N THR A 229 10.24 24.45 -1.99
CA THR A 229 11.70 24.60 -2.09
C THR A 229 12.10 24.59 -3.56
N ARG A 230 12.87 25.58 -4.00
CA ARG A 230 13.27 25.70 -5.40
C ARG A 230 14.23 24.57 -5.77
N HIS A 231 13.99 24.04 -6.95
CA HIS A 231 14.78 23.03 -7.63
C HIS A 231 14.69 23.27 -9.14
N HIS A 232 15.54 22.63 -9.94
CA HIS A 232 15.60 22.87 -11.39
C HIS A 232 14.28 22.59 -12.15
N SER A 233 13.38 21.82 -11.52
CA SER A 233 12.01 21.52 -11.97
C SER A 233 11.00 22.62 -11.64
N THR A 234 11.22 23.41 -10.59
CA THR A 234 10.23 24.35 -10.01
C THR A 234 9.78 25.43 -11.00
N GLU A 235 10.67 25.89 -11.87
CA GLU A 235 10.35 26.91 -12.88
C GLU A 235 9.69 26.34 -14.15
N ARG A 236 9.70 25.01 -14.32
CA ARG A 236 9.15 24.32 -15.50
C ARG A 236 7.76 23.78 -15.20
N VAL A 237 6.80 24.69 -15.05
CA VAL A 237 5.39 24.33 -14.88
C VAL A 237 4.80 23.96 -16.26
N PRO A 238 4.19 22.77 -16.43
CA PRO A 238 3.66 22.35 -17.73
C PRO A 238 2.49 23.21 -18.24
N PHE A 239 1.84 23.94 -17.34
CA PHE A 239 0.73 24.87 -17.62
C PHE A 239 0.56 25.86 -16.45
N PRO A 240 -0.21 26.95 -16.60
CA PRO A 240 -0.46 27.87 -15.49
C PRO A 240 -1.21 27.19 -14.33
N VAL A 241 -0.70 27.37 -13.11
CA VAL A 241 -1.28 26.89 -11.84
C VAL A 241 -1.66 28.10 -11.00
N ALA A 242 -2.90 28.12 -10.48
CA ALA A 242 -3.42 29.24 -9.67
C ALA A 242 -3.07 29.09 -8.18
N ASP A 243 -2.85 27.86 -7.72
CA ASP A 243 -2.48 27.56 -6.34
C ASP A 243 -1.11 28.17 -6.01
N VAL A 244 -1.03 28.84 -4.86
CA VAL A 244 0.18 29.49 -4.37
C VAL A 244 0.65 28.83 -3.07
N PRO A 245 1.96 28.65 -2.86
CA PRO A 245 2.51 28.25 -1.57
C PRO A 245 2.48 29.42 -0.57
N ASP A 246 2.53 29.12 0.71
CA ASP A 246 2.66 30.11 1.80
C ASP A 246 4.08 30.68 1.88
N GLY A 247 5.10 29.91 1.46
CA GLY A 247 6.49 30.34 1.37
C GLY A 247 7.25 29.65 0.26
N VAL A 248 8.22 30.37 -0.33
CA VAL A 248 9.14 29.84 -1.35
C VAL A 248 10.56 30.06 -0.86
N TYR A 249 11.32 28.98 -0.76
CA TYR A 249 12.69 28.95 -0.25
C TYR A 249 13.63 28.35 -1.28
N ASP A 250 14.91 28.72 -1.25
CA ASP A 250 15.87 28.14 -2.19
C ASP A 250 16.28 26.74 -1.73
N THR A 251 16.37 26.52 -0.41
CA THR A 251 16.69 25.22 0.18
C THR A 251 15.75 24.87 1.35
N PRO A 252 15.79 23.60 1.82
CA PRO A 252 15.16 23.23 3.09
C PRO A 252 15.75 23.94 4.33
N GLN A 253 16.93 24.55 4.25
CA GLN A 253 17.58 25.21 5.40
C GLN A 253 16.71 26.33 5.98
N GLU A 254 16.06 27.13 5.15
CA GLU A 254 15.20 28.22 5.61
C GLU A 254 13.96 27.71 6.40
N LEU A 255 13.54 26.46 6.17
CA LEU A 255 12.46 25.82 6.94
C LEU A 255 12.89 25.47 8.37
N VAL A 256 14.19 25.24 8.59
CA VAL A 256 14.75 24.98 9.93
C VAL A 256 14.52 26.19 10.83
N GLU A 257 14.81 27.38 10.32
CA GLU A 257 14.63 28.64 11.06
C GLU A 257 13.14 28.89 11.33
N LEU A 258 12.30 28.64 10.33
CA LEU A 258 10.86 28.80 10.45
C LEU A 258 10.27 27.84 11.50
N LEU A 259 10.62 26.55 11.45
CA LEU A 259 10.16 25.54 12.40
C LEU A 259 10.64 25.86 13.82
N ARG A 260 11.89 26.31 13.98
CA ARG A 260 12.48 26.70 15.28
C ARG A 260 11.75 27.87 15.92
N ALA A 261 11.22 28.79 15.11
CA ALA A 261 10.47 29.96 15.59
C ALA A 261 9.05 29.61 16.05
N THR A 262 8.53 28.43 15.71
CA THR A 262 7.19 28.01 16.11
C THR A 262 7.10 27.67 17.60
N ARG A 263 5.91 27.87 18.17
CA ARG A 263 5.57 27.43 19.52
C ARG A 263 4.48 26.37 19.45
N PRO A 264 4.39 25.45 20.42
CA PRO A 264 3.22 24.61 20.56
C PRO A 264 1.97 25.50 20.52
N GLY A 265 1.09 25.22 19.58
CA GLY A 265 -0.11 26.03 19.39
C GLY A 265 -1.10 25.88 20.53
N PRO A 266 -2.14 26.74 20.58
CA PRO A 266 -3.35 26.48 21.35
C PRO A 266 -4.19 25.33 20.78
N PHE A 267 -3.72 24.68 19.70
CA PHE A 267 -4.21 23.35 19.34
C PHE A 267 -3.99 22.48 20.56
N GLN A 268 -5.04 22.31 21.36
CA GLN A 268 -5.04 21.38 22.47
C GLN A 268 -4.47 20.08 21.91
N ALA A 269 -3.31 19.64 22.40
CA ALA A 269 -2.89 18.25 22.28
C ALA A 269 -4.15 17.45 22.58
N ALA A 270 -4.74 16.81 21.54
CA ALA A 270 -6.16 16.43 21.50
C ALA A 270 -6.70 16.24 22.91
N ALA A 271 -7.30 17.31 23.48
CA ALA A 271 -7.28 17.62 24.90
C ALA A 271 -7.08 16.38 25.77
N GLU A 272 -5.84 15.99 26.15
CA GLU A 272 -5.47 14.70 26.77
C GLU A 272 -6.72 13.85 26.97
N PRO A 273 -7.13 13.10 25.92
CA PRO A 273 -8.54 12.92 25.54
C PRO A 273 -9.27 12.71 26.82
N LYS A 274 -10.13 13.67 27.25
CA LYS A 274 -10.92 13.54 28.49
C LYS A 274 -11.37 12.10 28.50
N LEU A 275 -10.70 11.26 29.30
CA LEU A 275 -10.89 9.81 29.29
C LEU A 275 -12.38 9.69 29.44
N ALA A 276 -13.08 9.24 28.39
CA ALA A 276 -14.51 9.46 28.26
C ALA A 276 -15.13 9.10 29.60
N GLY A 277 -15.52 10.14 30.36
CA GLY A 277 -15.71 10.00 31.79
C GLY A 277 -16.76 8.94 32.00
N ASP A 278 -16.44 7.90 32.77
CA ASP A 278 -17.33 6.77 33.10
C ASP A 278 -18.21 6.26 31.94
N SER A 279 -17.73 6.34 30.68
CA SER A 279 -18.47 5.76 29.55
C SER A 279 -18.26 4.24 29.58
N GLU A 280 -19.35 3.47 29.65
CA GLU A 280 -19.32 2.01 29.54
C GLU A 280 -18.89 1.52 28.14
N LEU A 281 -18.83 2.40 27.14
CA LEU A 281 -18.47 2.05 25.77
C LEU A 281 -16.94 1.93 25.57
N PRO A 282 -16.50 1.06 24.64
CA PRO A 282 -15.09 0.93 24.31
C PRO A 282 -14.55 2.21 23.65
N SER A 283 -13.25 2.46 23.83
CA SER A 283 -12.56 3.61 23.21
C SER A 283 -12.38 3.45 21.70
N ALA A 284 -12.29 2.22 21.21
CA ALA A 284 -12.26 1.83 19.81
C ALA A 284 -12.54 0.33 19.64
N ILE A 285 -12.94 -0.06 18.43
CA ILE A 285 -13.04 -1.47 18.01
C ILE A 285 -12.02 -1.71 16.89
N LEU A 286 -11.05 -2.56 17.14
CA LEU A 286 -10.07 -3.02 16.17
C LEU A 286 -10.53 -4.37 15.59
N LEU A 287 -10.58 -4.48 14.27
CA LEU A 287 -11.02 -5.68 13.57
C LEU A 287 -9.88 -6.22 12.72
N ASP A 288 -9.57 -7.51 12.84
CA ASP A 288 -8.89 -8.20 11.74
C ASP A 288 -9.81 -8.26 10.50
N HIS A 289 -9.22 -8.45 9.32
CA HIS A 289 -9.99 -8.57 8.09
C HIS A 289 -10.32 -10.02 7.70
N GLY A 290 -9.34 -10.92 7.70
CA GLY A 290 -9.46 -12.26 7.13
C GLY A 290 -9.96 -13.26 8.15
N GLY A 291 -11.17 -13.79 7.98
CA GLY A 291 -11.82 -14.65 8.97
C GLY A 291 -12.68 -13.88 9.98
N VAL A 292 -12.50 -12.56 10.10
CA VAL A 292 -13.33 -11.69 10.97
C VAL A 292 -14.31 -10.83 10.18
N ILE A 293 -13.84 -9.93 9.32
CA ILE A 293 -14.72 -9.12 8.46
C ILE A 293 -15.27 -9.94 7.30
N SER A 294 -14.44 -10.84 6.76
CA SER A 294 -14.80 -11.62 5.59
C SER A 294 -14.39 -13.07 5.71
N THR A 295 -15.27 -13.97 5.25
CA THR A 295 -14.94 -15.37 4.99
C THR A 295 -14.62 -15.52 3.52
N SER A 296 -13.77 -16.50 3.21
CA SER A 296 -13.37 -16.78 1.83
C SER A 296 -13.67 -18.22 1.51
N VAL A 297 -14.52 -18.44 0.51
CA VAL A 297 -14.81 -19.77 -0.02
C VAL A 297 -13.96 -19.99 -1.27
N THR A 298 -13.44 -21.20 -1.43
CA THR A 298 -12.70 -21.57 -2.66
C THR A 298 -13.59 -21.34 -3.89
N ASP A 299 -13.10 -20.54 -4.84
CA ASP A 299 -13.78 -20.31 -6.11
C ASP A 299 -13.16 -21.20 -7.19
N HIS A 300 -13.79 -22.36 -7.42
CA HIS A 300 -13.31 -23.29 -8.45
C HIS A 300 -13.41 -22.71 -9.87
N ALA A 301 -14.42 -21.88 -10.15
CA ALA A 301 -14.59 -21.24 -11.46
C ALA A 301 -13.53 -20.15 -11.67
N GLY A 302 -13.29 -19.32 -10.65
CA GLY A 302 -12.23 -18.32 -10.63
C GLY A 302 -10.84 -18.94 -10.82
N ARG A 303 -10.54 -20.04 -10.14
CA ARG A 303 -9.27 -20.79 -10.33
C ARG A 303 -9.10 -21.28 -11.76
N ARG A 304 -10.17 -21.81 -12.36
CA ARG A 304 -10.18 -22.26 -13.76
C ARG A 304 -9.91 -21.11 -14.71
N ALA A 305 -10.65 -20.00 -14.55
CA ALA A 305 -10.47 -18.80 -15.36
C ALA A 305 -9.06 -18.20 -15.22
N PHE A 306 -8.48 -18.26 -14.01
CA PHE A 306 -7.07 -17.89 -13.80
C PHE A 306 -6.13 -18.79 -14.60
N ALA A 307 -6.29 -20.11 -14.52
CA ALA A 307 -5.46 -21.05 -15.23
C ALA A 307 -5.52 -20.83 -16.75
N HIS A 308 -6.71 -20.60 -17.30
CA HIS A 308 -6.90 -20.30 -18.73
C HIS A 308 -6.22 -18.99 -19.14
N ARG A 309 -6.32 -17.95 -18.30
CA ARG A 309 -5.61 -16.68 -18.56
C ARG A 309 -4.10 -16.89 -18.53
N LEU A 310 -3.58 -17.60 -17.53
CA LEU A 310 -2.16 -17.94 -17.47
C LEU A 310 -1.70 -18.70 -18.72
N ALA A 311 -2.50 -19.68 -19.19
CA ALA A 311 -2.24 -20.40 -20.43
C ALA A 311 -2.22 -19.46 -21.64
N ALA A 312 -3.15 -18.51 -21.72
CA ALA A 312 -3.19 -17.52 -22.79
C ALA A 312 -1.98 -16.57 -22.75
N ASP A 313 -1.54 -16.16 -21.55
CA ASP A 313 -0.40 -15.28 -21.36
C ASP A 313 0.91 -15.97 -21.78
N LEU A 314 1.09 -17.23 -21.36
CA LEU A 314 2.22 -18.07 -21.79
C LEU A 314 2.22 -18.30 -23.31
N ARG A 315 1.04 -18.57 -23.90
CA ARG A 315 0.88 -18.69 -25.37
C ARG A 315 1.27 -17.41 -26.10
N ARG A 316 0.87 -16.24 -25.59
CA ARG A 316 1.27 -14.92 -26.14
C ARG A 316 2.77 -14.68 -26.03
N ALA A 317 3.41 -15.22 -25.00
CA ALA A 317 4.86 -15.17 -24.82
C ALA A 317 5.63 -16.24 -25.61
N GLY A 318 4.93 -17.14 -26.31
CA GLY A 318 5.52 -18.13 -27.23
C GLY A 318 5.56 -19.57 -26.70
N TRP A 319 5.15 -19.82 -25.45
CA TRP A 319 5.09 -21.15 -24.87
C TRP A 319 3.70 -21.78 -25.02
N GLN A 320 3.65 -22.94 -25.68
CA GLN A 320 2.39 -23.64 -25.92
C GLN A 320 1.97 -24.43 -24.68
N LEU A 321 1.01 -23.89 -23.94
CA LEU A 321 0.34 -24.54 -22.82
C LEU A 321 -1.17 -24.61 -23.12
N SER A 322 -1.76 -25.80 -23.05
CA SER A 322 -3.21 -25.95 -23.19
C SER A 322 -3.94 -25.49 -21.94
N ASP A 323 -5.21 -25.12 -22.07
CA ASP A 323 -6.03 -24.69 -20.93
C ASP A 323 -6.20 -25.81 -19.89
N VAL A 324 -6.28 -27.08 -20.34
CA VAL A 324 -6.36 -28.28 -19.49
C VAL A 324 -5.05 -28.48 -18.72
N ASP A 325 -3.91 -28.36 -19.41
CA ASP A 325 -2.60 -28.50 -18.79
C ASP A 325 -2.34 -27.40 -17.76
N ALA A 326 -2.81 -26.18 -18.02
CA ALA A 326 -2.71 -25.09 -17.07
C ALA A 326 -3.57 -25.32 -15.82
N GLU A 327 -4.79 -25.85 -15.96
CA GLU A 327 -5.63 -26.24 -14.82
C GLU A 327 -4.91 -27.29 -13.94
N ASP A 328 -4.35 -28.32 -14.56
CA ASP A 328 -3.62 -29.39 -13.87
C ASP A 328 -2.33 -28.87 -13.21
N ALA A 329 -1.59 -27.96 -13.87
CA ALA A 329 -0.41 -27.33 -13.31
C ALA A 329 -0.75 -26.55 -12.03
N ILE A 330 -1.84 -25.76 -12.04
CA ILE A 330 -2.29 -25.00 -10.87
C ILE A 330 -2.75 -25.93 -9.74
N ALA A 331 -3.45 -27.02 -10.06
CA ALA A 331 -3.84 -28.01 -9.05
C ALA A 331 -2.62 -28.65 -8.38
N GLN A 332 -1.59 -29.02 -9.16
CA GLN A 332 -0.34 -29.56 -8.64
C GLN A 332 0.41 -28.54 -7.78
N THR A 333 0.45 -27.27 -8.21
CA THR A 333 1.06 -26.16 -7.46
C THR A 333 0.41 -25.97 -6.08
N LEU A 334 -0.92 -26.08 -6.00
CA LEU A 334 -1.64 -25.97 -4.73
C LEU A 334 -1.30 -27.11 -3.75
N THR A 335 -1.14 -28.33 -4.26
CA THR A 335 -0.72 -29.48 -3.46
C THR A 335 0.71 -29.28 -2.93
N ALA A 336 1.64 -28.91 -3.82
CA ALA A 336 3.02 -28.62 -3.45
C ALA A 336 3.13 -27.49 -2.41
N HIS A 337 2.33 -26.43 -2.53
CA HIS A 337 2.30 -25.36 -1.55
C HIS A 337 1.78 -25.82 -0.17
N ARG A 338 0.77 -26.70 -0.11
CA ARG A 338 0.31 -27.27 1.17
C ARG A 338 1.39 -28.11 1.84
N GLU A 339 2.16 -28.86 1.06
CA GLU A 339 3.31 -29.62 1.55
C GLU A 339 4.42 -28.70 2.06
N TRP A 340 4.76 -27.67 1.28
CA TRP A 340 5.71 -26.64 1.66
C TRP A 340 5.33 -26.00 3.01
N LYS A 341 4.07 -25.58 3.18
CA LYS A 341 3.60 -25.00 4.45
C LYS A 341 3.71 -25.97 5.62
N ARG A 342 3.37 -27.24 5.42
CA ARG A 342 3.49 -28.25 6.50
C ARG A 342 4.94 -28.45 6.93
N ALA A 343 5.88 -28.48 5.99
CA ALA A 343 7.30 -28.60 6.30
C ALA A 343 7.83 -27.35 7.05
N HIS A 344 7.46 -26.15 6.59
CA HIS A 344 8.01 -24.90 7.13
C HIS A 344 7.26 -24.38 8.37
N HIS A 345 6.07 -24.91 8.69
CA HIS A 345 5.41 -24.68 9.98
C HIS A 345 5.96 -25.56 11.11
N ALA A 346 6.55 -26.72 10.79
CA ALA A 346 7.05 -27.67 11.79
C ALA A 346 8.45 -27.33 12.32
N GLU A 347 9.19 -26.44 11.63
CA GLU A 347 10.58 -26.08 11.95
C GLU A 347 10.72 -24.77 12.74
N THR A 348 9.65 -23.98 12.87
CA THR A 348 9.65 -22.71 13.59
C THR A 348 9.22 -22.87 15.06
N ASP A 349 10.17 -23.26 15.90
CA ASP A 349 10.05 -23.16 17.36
C ASP A 349 10.29 -21.69 17.77
N GLY A 350 9.23 -20.87 17.68
CA GLY A 350 9.22 -19.47 18.16
C GLY A 350 9.74 -18.38 17.20
N ASP A 351 10.37 -18.73 16.06
CA ASP A 351 10.76 -17.75 15.04
C ASP A 351 9.72 -17.60 13.92
N ALA A 352 9.73 -16.43 13.26
CA ALA A 352 8.74 -16.00 12.29
C ALA A 352 8.41 -17.08 11.23
N VAL A 353 7.15 -17.54 11.20
CA VAL A 353 6.61 -18.38 10.10
C VAL A 353 6.90 -17.72 8.75
N VAL A 354 7.80 -18.27 7.96
CA VAL A 354 8.16 -17.73 6.64
C VAL A 354 6.97 -17.89 5.71
N GLU A 355 6.42 -16.76 5.22
CA GLU A 355 5.43 -16.80 4.14
C GLU A 355 6.15 -17.16 2.84
N ILE A 356 5.59 -18.05 2.02
CA ILE A 356 6.19 -18.36 0.72
C ILE A 356 6.24 -17.07 -0.11
N ASP A 357 7.42 -16.68 -0.57
CA ASP A 357 7.54 -15.52 -1.43
C ASP A 357 6.97 -15.85 -2.83
N PRO A 358 6.48 -14.85 -3.57
CA PRO A 358 5.94 -15.05 -4.92
C PRO A 358 6.88 -15.78 -5.86
N ALA A 359 8.19 -15.51 -5.82
CA ALA A 359 9.14 -16.14 -6.71
C ALA A 359 9.28 -17.63 -6.39
N THR A 360 9.39 -18.01 -5.12
CA THR A 360 9.37 -19.42 -4.72
C THR A 360 8.06 -20.10 -5.14
N TYR A 361 6.90 -19.46 -4.93
CA TYR A 361 5.61 -20.03 -5.32
C TYR A 361 5.49 -20.25 -6.83
N TRP A 362 5.76 -19.21 -7.65
CA TRP A 362 5.51 -19.27 -9.09
C TRP A 362 6.66 -19.86 -9.90
N VAL A 363 7.90 -19.71 -9.46
CA VAL A 363 9.06 -20.23 -10.19
C VAL A 363 9.36 -21.66 -9.80
N GLU A 364 9.41 -21.95 -8.49
CA GLU A 364 9.80 -23.28 -8.03
C GLU A 364 8.62 -24.25 -8.06
N LEU A 365 7.50 -23.89 -7.42
CA LEU A 365 6.35 -24.78 -7.36
C LEU A 365 5.56 -24.78 -8.67
N ALA A 366 5.10 -23.61 -9.13
CA ALA A 366 4.31 -23.54 -10.34
C ALA A 366 5.14 -23.76 -11.60
N GLY A 367 6.38 -23.25 -11.66
CA GLY A 367 7.27 -23.43 -12.80
C GLY A 367 7.58 -24.90 -13.05
N ALA A 368 7.88 -25.68 -12.01
CA ALA A 368 8.07 -27.13 -12.16
C ALA A 368 6.81 -27.82 -12.75
N ALA A 369 5.62 -27.44 -12.29
CA ALA A 369 4.37 -27.99 -12.79
C ALA A 369 4.10 -27.59 -14.25
N ILE A 370 4.37 -26.33 -14.62
CA ILE A 370 4.14 -25.78 -15.95
C ILE A 370 5.13 -26.37 -16.97
N GLU A 371 6.43 -26.39 -16.64
CA GLU A 371 7.49 -26.90 -17.52
C GLU A 371 7.22 -28.32 -18.00
N SER A 372 6.75 -29.19 -17.09
CA SER A 372 6.43 -30.58 -17.40
C SER A 372 5.27 -30.77 -18.40
N ARG A 373 4.53 -29.70 -18.71
CA ARG A 373 3.34 -29.72 -19.57
C ARG A 373 3.43 -28.83 -20.81
N LEU A 374 4.55 -28.13 -21.00
CA LEU A 374 4.76 -27.32 -22.20
C LEU A 374 4.99 -28.21 -23.42
N ALA A 375 4.34 -27.85 -24.54
CA ALA A 375 4.70 -28.42 -25.83
C ALA A 375 5.88 -27.64 -26.43
N GLY A 376 7.05 -28.27 -26.49
CA GLY A 376 8.27 -27.69 -27.07
C GLY A 376 9.30 -27.28 -26.02
N SER A 377 10.05 -26.21 -26.29
CA SER A 377 11.09 -25.75 -25.37
C SER A 377 10.49 -25.03 -24.16
N ALA A 378 10.97 -25.38 -22.97
CA ALA A 378 10.68 -24.67 -21.73
C ALA A 378 11.69 -23.54 -21.44
N THR A 379 12.69 -23.33 -22.30
CA THR A 379 13.70 -22.29 -22.09
C THR A 379 13.03 -20.93 -21.90
N GLY A 380 13.38 -20.25 -20.82
CA GLY A 380 12.88 -18.92 -20.48
C GLY A 380 11.57 -18.89 -19.67
N VAL A 381 10.82 -19.99 -19.55
CA VAL A 381 9.51 -19.95 -18.85
C VAL A 381 9.66 -19.60 -17.37
N ARG A 382 10.67 -20.13 -16.68
CA ARG A 382 10.95 -19.78 -15.28
C ARG A 382 11.38 -18.33 -15.09
N ALA A 383 12.06 -17.74 -16.08
CA ALA A 383 12.37 -16.31 -16.05
C ALA A 383 11.09 -15.49 -16.17
N TRP A 384 10.23 -15.83 -17.13
CA TRP A 384 8.92 -15.20 -17.28
C TRP A 384 8.04 -15.33 -16.03
N LEU A 385 7.96 -16.54 -15.43
CA LEU A 385 7.22 -16.76 -14.19
C LEU A 385 7.81 -15.99 -13.00
N ARG A 386 9.12 -15.80 -12.97
CA ARG A 386 9.79 -14.99 -11.93
C ARG A 386 9.37 -13.53 -12.06
N ALA A 387 9.40 -13.01 -13.29
CA ALA A 387 9.00 -11.65 -13.61
C ALA A 387 7.52 -11.39 -13.25
N GLU A 388 6.65 -12.33 -13.60
CA GLU A 388 5.20 -12.21 -13.38
C GLU A 388 4.77 -12.65 -11.97
N ALA A 389 5.68 -13.15 -11.13
CA ALA A 389 5.36 -13.81 -9.86
C ALA A 389 4.46 -12.96 -8.94
N HIS A 390 4.77 -11.68 -8.80
CA HIS A 390 3.96 -10.76 -7.98
C HIS A 390 2.58 -10.51 -8.58
N ALA A 391 2.48 -10.28 -9.89
CA ALA A 391 1.22 -10.05 -10.59
C ALA A 391 0.34 -11.30 -10.59
N LEU A 392 0.93 -12.47 -10.84
CA LEU A 392 0.28 -13.77 -10.74
C LEU A 392 -0.20 -14.03 -9.32
N SER A 393 0.58 -13.68 -8.29
CA SER A 393 0.16 -13.82 -6.89
C SER A 393 -1.05 -12.94 -6.55
N ALA A 394 -1.05 -11.68 -7.02
CA ALA A 394 -2.18 -10.78 -6.83
C ALA A 394 -3.44 -11.29 -7.56
N ALA A 395 -3.31 -11.66 -8.84
CA ALA A 395 -4.40 -12.19 -9.64
C ALA A 395 -4.92 -13.54 -9.10
N TRP A 396 -4.02 -14.38 -8.57
CA TRP A 396 -4.36 -15.64 -7.92
C TRP A 396 -5.05 -15.41 -6.59
N GLY A 397 -4.60 -14.42 -5.80
CA GLY A 397 -5.22 -14.03 -4.54
C GLY A 397 -6.69 -13.65 -4.72
N VAL A 398 -7.04 -13.00 -5.84
CA VAL A 398 -8.42 -12.69 -6.23
C VAL A 398 -9.15 -13.92 -6.77
N ALA A 399 -8.51 -14.68 -7.65
CA ALA A 399 -9.17 -15.79 -8.36
C ALA A 399 -9.37 -17.06 -7.52
N LYS A 400 -8.54 -17.28 -6.49
CA LYS A 400 -8.52 -18.55 -5.74
C LYS A 400 -9.72 -18.73 -4.81
N SER A 401 -10.38 -17.62 -4.48
CA SER A 401 -11.46 -17.58 -3.50
C SER A 401 -12.33 -16.35 -3.64
N THR A 402 -13.64 -16.55 -3.52
CA THR A 402 -14.60 -15.46 -3.38
C THR A 402 -14.71 -15.11 -1.91
N SER A 403 -14.57 -13.81 -1.62
CA SER A 403 -14.69 -13.28 -0.27
C SER A 403 -16.08 -12.69 -0.09
N THR A 404 -16.74 -13.04 1.00
CA THR A 404 -18.04 -12.50 1.39
C THR A 404 -17.92 -11.88 2.76
N ILE A 405 -18.58 -10.74 2.97
CA ILE A 405 -18.70 -10.13 4.30
C ILE A 405 -19.37 -11.12 5.25
N ARG A 406 -18.88 -11.22 6.50
CA ARG A 406 -19.53 -12.03 7.53
C ARG A 406 -20.83 -11.36 8.00
N PRO A 407 -21.88 -12.14 8.29
CA PRO A 407 -23.09 -11.61 8.92
C PRO A 407 -22.77 -10.84 10.21
N GLY A 408 -23.47 -9.75 10.47
CA GLY A 408 -23.30 -8.93 11.68
C GLY A 408 -22.20 -7.86 11.59
N VAL A 409 -21.29 -7.93 10.61
CA VAL A 409 -20.19 -6.96 10.49
C VAL A 409 -20.71 -5.57 10.11
N ALA A 410 -21.62 -5.49 9.14
CA ALA A 410 -22.17 -4.21 8.69
C ALA A 410 -23.00 -3.56 9.80
N GLU A 411 -23.79 -4.37 10.51
CA GLU A 411 -24.59 -3.98 11.65
C GLU A 411 -23.73 -3.47 12.81
N LEU A 412 -22.65 -4.19 13.14
CA LEU A 412 -21.67 -3.77 14.13
C LEU A 412 -21.03 -2.44 13.75
N CYS A 413 -20.59 -2.28 12.50
CA CYS A 413 -19.96 -1.06 12.03
C CYS A 413 -20.91 0.14 12.10
N ALA A 414 -22.16 -0.05 11.69
CA ALA A 414 -23.19 0.98 11.76
C ALA A 414 -23.53 1.35 13.22
N ALA A 415 -23.64 0.35 14.11
CA ALA A 415 -23.93 0.57 15.53
C ALA A 415 -22.78 1.31 16.24
N ALA A 416 -21.54 0.91 15.98
CA ALA A 416 -20.35 1.59 16.51
C ALA A 416 -20.28 3.04 16.02
N HIS A 417 -20.49 3.28 14.72
CA HIS A 417 -20.52 4.63 14.15
C HIS A 417 -21.62 5.50 14.79
N ALA A 418 -22.84 4.97 14.94
CA ALA A 418 -23.94 5.67 15.59
C ALA A 418 -23.67 5.98 17.08
N ALA A 419 -22.91 5.13 17.76
CA ALA A 419 -22.49 5.32 19.14
C ALA A 419 -21.23 6.22 19.28
N GLY A 420 -20.63 6.66 18.16
CA GLY A 420 -19.40 7.45 18.17
C GLY A 420 -18.15 6.65 18.56
N VAL A 421 -18.20 5.31 18.46
CA VAL A 421 -17.06 4.42 18.72
C VAL A 421 -16.28 4.23 17.41
N PRO A 422 -15.01 4.66 17.33
CA PRO A 422 -14.23 4.53 16.11
C PRO A 422 -13.82 3.09 15.83
N ILE A 423 -13.78 2.73 14.54
CA ILE A 423 -13.34 1.41 14.07
C ILE A 423 -11.98 1.50 13.40
N GLY A 424 -11.08 0.58 13.76
CA GLY A 424 -9.79 0.38 13.10
C GLY A 424 -9.69 -0.99 12.45
N ILE A 425 -9.14 -1.08 11.25
CA ILE A 425 -8.82 -2.37 10.60
C ILE A 425 -7.36 -2.68 10.82
N VAL A 426 -7.05 -3.85 11.37
CA VAL A 426 -5.70 -4.29 11.73
C VAL A 426 -5.43 -5.67 11.14
N SER A 427 -4.73 -5.74 10.01
CA SER A 427 -4.62 -7.01 9.27
C SER A 427 -3.21 -7.36 8.81
N ASN A 428 -2.91 -8.66 8.92
CA ASN A 428 -1.79 -9.27 8.23
C ASN A 428 -2.19 -9.47 6.76
N THR A 429 -1.63 -8.68 5.87
CA THR A 429 -1.92 -8.73 4.43
C THR A 429 -0.67 -8.45 3.64
N VAL A 430 -0.63 -9.00 2.43
CA VAL A 430 0.39 -8.72 1.41
C VAL A 430 0.03 -7.51 0.54
N SER A 431 -1.18 -6.98 0.70
CA SER A 431 -1.66 -5.78 0.01
C SER A 431 -2.76 -5.09 0.83
N GLY A 432 -2.39 -4.00 1.50
CA GLY A 432 -3.34 -3.12 2.18
C GLY A 432 -4.34 -2.47 1.21
N HIS A 433 -3.87 -2.09 0.01
CA HIS A 433 -4.73 -1.58 -1.07
C HIS A 433 -5.86 -2.55 -1.43
N GLY A 434 -5.55 -3.85 -1.56
CA GLY A 434 -6.56 -4.87 -1.84
C GLY A 434 -7.62 -4.98 -0.74
N VAL A 435 -7.22 -4.84 0.52
CA VAL A 435 -8.15 -4.85 1.66
C VAL A 435 -9.05 -3.60 1.65
N ARG A 436 -8.51 -2.40 1.45
CA ARG A 436 -9.32 -1.16 1.35
C ARG A 436 -10.37 -1.25 0.23
N ARG A 437 -10.02 -1.81 -0.93
CA ARG A 437 -10.98 -2.03 -2.02
C ARG A 437 -12.11 -2.98 -1.64
N LYS A 438 -11.83 -4.03 -0.85
CA LYS A 438 -12.88 -4.93 -0.34
C LYS A 438 -13.79 -4.22 0.64
N LEU A 439 -13.23 -3.47 1.59
CA LEU A 439 -14.02 -2.68 2.55
C LEU A 439 -14.94 -1.69 1.83
N ALA A 440 -14.44 -1.01 0.79
CA ALA A 440 -15.25 -0.13 -0.05
C ALA A 440 -16.37 -0.90 -0.79
N ALA A 441 -16.06 -2.06 -1.37
CA ALA A 441 -17.06 -2.91 -2.02
C ALA A 441 -18.13 -3.44 -1.05
N TYR A 442 -17.79 -3.57 0.23
CA TYR A 442 -18.72 -3.93 1.30
C TYR A 442 -19.49 -2.72 1.87
N GLY A 443 -19.21 -1.50 1.42
CA GLY A 443 -19.83 -0.28 1.96
C GLY A 443 -19.34 0.10 3.35
N LEU A 444 -18.18 -0.40 3.78
CA LEU A 444 -17.62 -0.14 5.12
C LEU A 444 -16.57 0.98 5.13
N ALA A 445 -16.13 1.48 3.96
CA ALA A 445 -15.03 2.43 3.86
C ALA A 445 -15.26 3.70 4.72
N ASP A 446 -16.46 4.26 4.68
CA ASP A 446 -16.81 5.48 5.41
C ASP A 446 -17.06 5.26 6.91
N LEU A 447 -17.12 4.00 7.35
CA LEU A 447 -17.32 3.60 8.76
C LEU A 447 -16.01 3.26 9.46
N VAL A 448 -14.91 3.15 8.70
CA VAL A 448 -13.57 2.83 9.20
C VAL A 448 -12.79 4.12 9.42
N GLY A 449 -12.34 4.36 10.65
CA GLY A 449 -11.53 5.53 11.00
C GLY A 449 -10.04 5.38 10.65
N VAL A 450 -9.51 4.16 10.70
CA VAL A 450 -8.13 3.87 10.27
C VAL A 450 -7.98 2.45 9.76
N SER A 451 -7.07 2.25 8.81
CA SER A 451 -6.62 0.94 8.37
C SER A 451 -5.11 0.82 8.48
N VAL A 452 -4.65 -0.15 9.27
CA VAL A 452 -3.24 -0.44 9.52
C VAL A 452 -2.93 -1.86 9.02
N TYR A 453 -1.97 -1.95 8.10
CA TYR A 453 -1.66 -3.20 7.40
C TYR A 453 -0.19 -3.58 7.53
N SER A 454 0.08 -4.88 7.62
CA SER A 454 1.44 -5.38 7.83
C SER A 454 2.41 -5.10 6.68
N ASP A 455 1.93 -5.07 5.43
CA ASP A 455 2.75 -4.74 4.26
C ASP A 455 3.17 -3.27 4.23
N GLU A 456 2.35 -2.38 4.79
CA GLU A 456 2.61 -0.94 4.86
C GLU A 456 3.46 -0.56 6.08
N LEU A 457 3.27 -1.26 7.20
CA LEU A 457 3.99 -1.01 8.45
C LEU A 457 5.30 -1.80 8.58
N GLY A 458 5.48 -2.85 7.77
CA GLY A 458 6.65 -3.72 7.79
C GLY A 458 6.69 -4.70 8.96
N ARG A 459 5.65 -4.75 9.80
CA ARG A 459 5.50 -5.69 10.93
C ARG A 459 4.15 -6.36 10.90
N ARG A 460 4.11 -7.66 11.25
CA ARG A 460 2.89 -8.47 11.24
C ARG A 460 2.54 -8.95 12.65
N LYS A 461 1.26 -9.15 12.93
CA LYS A 461 0.78 -9.85 14.12
C LYS A 461 1.46 -11.22 14.22
N PRO A 462 1.96 -11.65 15.40
CA PRO A 462 1.61 -11.16 16.73
C PRO A 462 2.29 -9.86 17.22
N ASP A 463 3.19 -9.25 16.45
CA ASP A 463 3.81 -7.97 16.85
C ASP A 463 2.74 -6.90 17.13
N PRO A 464 2.80 -6.20 18.28
CA PRO A 464 1.73 -5.29 18.73
C PRO A 464 1.67 -3.97 17.95
N LEU A 465 2.69 -3.66 17.13
CA LEU A 465 2.84 -2.35 16.49
C LEU A 465 1.61 -1.97 15.67
N VAL A 466 0.96 -2.93 15.01
CA VAL A 466 -0.23 -2.69 14.18
C VAL A 466 -1.45 -2.25 15.03
N ALA A 467 -1.65 -2.83 16.21
CA ALA A 467 -2.73 -2.45 17.13
C ALA A 467 -2.44 -1.11 17.82
N VAL A 468 -1.19 -0.92 18.28
CA VAL A 468 -0.74 0.34 18.90
C VAL A 468 -0.88 1.51 17.93
N THR A 469 -0.50 1.31 16.67
CA THR A 469 -0.64 2.34 15.62
C THR A 469 -2.11 2.67 15.36
N ALA A 470 -2.99 1.66 15.31
CA ALA A 470 -4.41 1.89 15.13
C ALA A 470 -5.03 2.68 16.29
N CYS A 471 -4.75 2.31 17.54
CA CYS A 471 -5.23 3.07 18.70
C CYS A 471 -4.74 4.52 18.69
N ARG A 472 -3.47 4.76 18.38
CA ARG A 472 -2.92 6.13 18.27
C ARG A 472 -3.63 6.93 17.19
N ALA A 473 -3.81 6.38 15.99
CA ALA A 473 -4.47 7.06 14.89
C ALA A 473 -5.94 7.38 15.20
N LEU A 474 -6.63 6.51 15.95
CA LEU A 474 -8.00 6.73 16.41
C LEU A 474 -8.12 7.61 17.65
N CYS A 475 -6.99 8.05 18.24
CA CYS A 475 -6.95 8.72 19.54
C CYS A 475 -7.66 7.91 20.65
N ALA A 476 -7.57 6.58 20.60
CA ALA A 476 -8.25 5.66 21.50
C ALA A 476 -7.32 5.19 22.64
N ASP A 477 -7.89 5.03 23.84
CA ASP A 477 -7.21 4.40 24.98
C ASP A 477 -7.10 2.88 24.77
N PRO A 478 -5.90 2.29 24.60
CA PRO A 478 -5.73 0.86 24.39
C PRO A 478 -6.38 0.01 25.49
N ALA A 479 -6.31 0.44 26.75
CA ALA A 479 -6.84 -0.32 27.90
C ALA A 479 -8.37 -0.45 27.88
N ARG A 480 -9.06 0.35 27.06
CA ARG A 480 -10.50 0.32 26.83
C ARG A 480 -10.89 -0.08 25.40
N ALA A 481 -9.92 -0.42 24.56
CA ALA A 481 -10.16 -0.86 23.21
C ALA A 481 -10.48 -2.35 23.16
N VAL A 482 -11.18 -2.76 22.11
CA VAL A 482 -11.52 -4.16 21.83
C VAL A 482 -10.82 -4.58 20.55
N PHE A 483 -10.08 -5.69 20.55
CA PHE A 483 -9.54 -6.32 19.35
C PHE A 483 -10.34 -7.58 19.04
N VAL A 484 -10.97 -7.64 17.87
CA VAL A 484 -11.64 -8.83 17.35
C VAL A 484 -10.79 -9.52 16.28
N GLY A 485 -10.41 -10.77 16.55
CA GLY A 485 -9.55 -11.62 15.71
C GLY A 485 -10.17 -12.98 15.40
N ASP A 486 -9.47 -13.79 14.62
CA ASP A 486 -9.84 -15.18 14.31
C ASP A 486 -8.72 -16.18 14.64
N LYS A 487 -7.52 -15.70 14.95
CA LYS A 487 -6.33 -16.52 15.27
C LYS A 487 -5.81 -16.20 16.66
N PRO A 488 -6.00 -17.08 17.67
CA PRO A 488 -5.45 -16.90 19.02
C PRO A 488 -3.95 -16.57 19.05
N ALA A 489 -3.13 -17.32 18.31
CA ALA A 489 -1.68 -17.14 18.27
C ALA A 489 -1.21 -15.79 17.69
N ASN A 490 -2.05 -15.11 16.90
CA ASN A 490 -1.71 -13.84 16.28
C ASN A 490 -2.45 -12.67 16.95
N ASP A 491 -3.77 -12.73 16.96
CA ASP A 491 -4.63 -11.60 17.31
C ASP A 491 -4.70 -11.39 18.82
N VAL A 492 -4.82 -12.46 19.61
CA VAL A 492 -4.84 -12.34 21.07
C VAL A 492 -3.49 -11.89 21.58
N VAL A 493 -2.40 -12.48 21.07
CA VAL A 493 -1.03 -12.07 21.45
C VAL A 493 -0.78 -10.61 21.08
N CYS A 494 -1.11 -10.19 19.84
CA CYS A 494 -1.01 -8.80 19.41
C CYS A 494 -1.82 -7.83 20.28
N ALA A 495 -3.05 -8.22 20.65
CA ALA A 495 -3.90 -7.42 21.53
C ALA A 495 -3.26 -7.26 22.92
N ARG A 496 -2.79 -8.36 23.52
CA ARG A 496 -2.17 -8.35 24.86
C ARG A 496 -0.89 -7.54 24.91
N GLU A 497 0.03 -7.78 23.98
CA GLU A 497 1.29 -7.04 23.91
C GLU A 497 1.08 -5.55 23.55
N GLY A 498 -0.01 -5.25 22.83
CA GLY A 498 -0.43 -3.88 22.50
C GLY A 498 -1.15 -3.15 23.64
N GLY A 499 -1.37 -3.81 24.78
CA GLY A 499 -2.11 -3.25 25.91
C GLY A 499 -3.61 -3.08 25.66
N ILE A 500 -4.17 -3.83 24.71
CA ILE A 500 -5.60 -3.80 24.39
C ILE A 500 -6.39 -4.48 25.52
N GLY A 501 -7.40 -3.77 26.03
CA GLY A 501 -8.17 -4.19 27.21
C GLY A 501 -8.99 -5.45 27.02
N THR A 502 -9.47 -5.72 25.80
CA THR A 502 -10.30 -6.90 25.52
C THR A 502 -9.93 -7.54 24.19
N ALA A 503 -9.54 -8.82 24.22
CA ALA A 503 -9.31 -9.65 23.05
C ALA A 503 -10.49 -10.59 22.82
N VAL A 504 -11.10 -10.52 21.64
CA VAL A 504 -12.25 -11.31 21.23
C VAL A 504 -11.86 -12.20 20.06
N ILE A 505 -12.26 -13.48 20.10
CA ILE A 505 -12.15 -14.39 18.96
C ILE A 505 -13.53 -14.70 18.41
N VAL A 506 -13.71 -14.55 17.09
CA VAL A 506 -14.91 -15.01 16.39
C VAL A 506 -14.68 -16.43 15.84
N ARG A 507 -15.60 -17.36 16.13
CA ARG A 507 -15.55 -18.73 15.61
C ARG A 507 -15.75 -18.79 14.09
N GLY A 508 -15.47 -19.93 13.47
CA GLY A 508 -15.65 -20.11 12.01
C GLY A 508 -14.68 -19.31 11.15
N GLY A 509 -13.56 -18.88 11.75
CA GLY A 509 -12.44 -18.26 11.06
C GLY A 509 -11.49 -19.28 10.44
N SER A 510 -10.21 -18.95 10.40
CA SER A 510 -9.17 -19.77 9.80
C SER A 510 -8.58 -20.83 10.73
N VAL A 511 -8.77 -20.71 12.04
CA VAL A 511 -8.41 -21.72 13.04
C VAL A 511 -9.60 -22.68 13.24
N PRO A 512 -9.40 -24.01 13.15
CA PRO A 512 -10.44 -24.98 13.44
C PRO A 512 -10.94 -24.87 14.89
N ASP A 513 -12.25 -25.03 15.11
CA ASP A 513 -12.86 -24.89 16.45
C ASP A 513 -12.23 -25.84 17.50
N ALA A 514 -11.82 -27.05 17.10
CA ALA A 514 -11.17 -27.99 18.00
C ALA A 514 -9.81 -27.49 18.54
N GLU A 515 -9.08 -26.70 17.73
CA GLU A 515 -7.81 -26.08 18.15
C GLU A 515 -8.08 -24.89 19.07
N LEU A 516 -9.09 -24.07 18.76
CA LEU A 516 -9.55 -23.00 19.65
C LEU A 516 -10.00 -23.55 21.01
N ASP A 517 -10.78 -24.63 21.02
CA ASP A 517 -11.27 -25.26 22.25
C ASP A 517 -10.10 -25.79 23.11
N ALA A 518 -9.02 -26.28 22.50
CA ALA A 518 -7.81 -26.67 23.20
C ALA A 518 -7.11 -25.47 23.86
N VAL A 519 -7.04 -24.31 23.18
CA VAL A 519 -6.52 -23.06 23.75
C VAL A 519 -7.39 -22.58 24.91
N LEU A 520 -8.72 -22.65 24.78
CA LEU A 520 -9.66 -22.23 25.83
C LEU A 520 -9.60 -23.11 27.08
N ALA A 521 -9.30 -24.40 26.89
CA ALA A 521 -9.17 -25.38 27.97
C ALA A 521 -7.91 -25.18 28.84
N ASP A 522 -6.93 -24.41 28.38
CA ASP A 522 -5.74 -24.03 29.13
C ASP A 522 -5.88 -22.59 29.70
N PRO A 523 -6.19 -22.42 30.99
CA PRO A 523 -6.36 -21.09 31.60
C PRO A 523 -5.07 -20.25 31.62
N ALA A 524 -3.90 -20.89 31.51
CA ALA A 524 -2.60 -20.23 31.55
C ALA A 524 -2.10 -19.85 30.16
N SER A 525 -2.81 -20.22 29.10
CA SER A 525 -2.37 -19.96 27.72
C SER A 525 -2.31 -18.45 27.46
N PRO A 526 -1.18 -17.90 26.97
CA PRO A 526 -1.06 -16.50 26.58
C PRO A 526 -1.93 -16.16 25.36
N GLN A 527 -2.45 -17.18 24.67
CA GLN A 527 -3.32 -17.05 23.50
C GLN A 527 -4.81 -17.08 23.88
N ARG A 528 -5.13 -17.23 25.17
CA ARG A 528 -6.52 -17.34 25.63
C ARG A 528 -7.25 -15.98 25.49
N PRO A 529 -8.31 -15.89 24.66
CA PRO A 529 -9.08 -14.65 24.53
C PRO A 529 -9.92 -14.36 25.79
N ASP A 530 -10.34 -13.11 25.94
CA ASP A 530 -11.28 -12.70 26.98
C ASP A 530 -12.70 -13.17 26.66
N LEU A 531 -13.08 -13.12 25.38
CA LEU A 531 -14.40 -13.48 24.88
C LEU A 531 -14.29 -14.30 23.60
N VAL A 532 -15.25 -15.20 23.41
CA VAL A 532 -15.44 -15.94 22.16
C VAL A 532 -16.88 -15.75 21.73
N ILE A 533 -17.08 -15.39 20.47
CA ILE A 533 -18.39 -15.16 19.86
C ILE A 533 -18.56 -16.07 18.64
N ASP A 534 -19.79 -16.44 18.32
CA ASP A 534 -20.11 -17.22 17.12
C ASP A 534 -20.41 -16.30 15.93
N GLU A 535 -21.11 -15.19 16.20
CA GLU A 535 -21.49 -14.17 15.23
C GLU A 535 -21.04 -12.76 15.64
N MET A 536 -20.75 -11.91 14.64
CA MET A 536 -20.30 -10.54 14.88
C MET A 536 -21.40 -9.63 15.46
N SER A 537 -22.67 -10.00 15.28
CA SER A 537 -23.83 -9.31 15.84
C SER A 537 -23.85 -9.36 17.38
N GLU A 538 -23.30 -10.42 17.99
CA GLU A 538 -23.22 -10.56 19.46
C GLU A 538 -22.40 -9.44 20.10
N LEU A 539 -21.42 -8.87 19.39
CA LEU A 539 -20.63 -7.74 19.88
C LEU A 539 -21.47 -6.48 20.08
N ILE A 540 -22.58 -6.32 19.35
CA ILE A 540 -23.47 -5.17 19.54
C ILE A 540 -24.06 -5.19 20.95
N ASP A 541 -24.51 -6.37 21.40
CA ASP A 541 -25.11 -6.55 22.71
C ASP A 541 -24.05 -6.54 23.83
N VAL A 542 -22.93 -7.25 23.62
CA VAL A 542 -21.81 -7.34 24.57
C VAL A 542 -21.16 -5.99 24.82
N LEU A 543 -21.03 -5.15 23.79
CA LEU A 543 -20.46 -3.81 23.90
C LEU A 543 -21.51 -2.73 24.17
N HIS A 544 -22.76 -3.11 24.39
CA HIS A 544 -23.88 -2.20 24.67
C HIS A 544 -24.07 -1.08 23.62
N LEU A 545 -23.78 -1.39 22.36
CA LEU A 545 -23.95 -0.49 21.21
C LEU A 545 -25.43 -0.41 20.85
N ARG A 546 -26.21 0.43 21.56
CA ARG A 546 -27.67 0.51 21.33
C ARG A 546 -27.98 0.93 19.88
N PRO A 547 -28.86 0.20 19.16
CA PRO A 547 -29.21 0.57 17.79
C PRO A 547 -30.01 1.87 17.76
N PHE A 548 -29.57 2.81 16.93
CA PHE A 548 -30.34 4.01 16.60
C PHE A 548 -31.59 3.61 15.80
N ALA A 549 -32.78 3.92 16.30
CA ALA A 549 -34.02 3.72 15.58
C ALA A 549 -34.18 4.78 14.48
N ALA A 550 -33.50 4.60 13.34
CA ALA A 550 -33.86 5.23 12.08
C ALA A 550 -33.61 4.23 10.94
N GLY A 551 -34.65 3.95 10.17
CA GLY A 551 -34.71 2.83 9.24
C GLY A 551 -33.56 2.77 8.24
N LEU A 552 -33.06 1.55 8.01
CA LEU A 552 -32.21 1.23 6.87
C LEU A 552 -32.89 1.72 5.57
N PRO A 553 -32.18 2.41 4.67
CA PRO A 553 -32.69 2.63 3.33
C PRO A 553 -32.84 1.27 2.67
N GLN A 554 -34.06 0.94 2.24
CA GLN A 554 -34.31 -0.27 1.46
C GLN A 554 -33.41 -0.23 0.22
N GLY A 555 -32.51 -1.20 0.11
CA GLY A 555 -31.69 -1.41 -1.08
C GLY A 555 -32.60 -1.55 -2.29
N GLN A 556 -32.39 -0.71 -3.30
CA GLN A 556 -32.93 -0.96 -4.63
C GLN A 556 -32.41 -2.32 -5.12
N PRO A 557 -33.22 -3.13 -5.80
CA PRO A 557 -32.78 -4.40 -6.35
C PRO A 557 -31.62 -4.16 -7.33
N ALA A 558 -30.67 -5.09 -7.30
CA ALA A 558 -29.51 -5.11 -8.19
C ALA A 558 -29.94 -4.86 -9.65
N VAL A 559 -29.45 -3.76 -10.22
CA VAL A 559 -29.48 -3.58 -11.66
C VAL A 559 -28.52 -4.62 -12.23
N SER A 560 -29.07 -5.61 -12.93
CA SER A 560 -28.28 -6.57 -13.68
C SER A 560 -27.65 -5.85 -14.87
N GLU A 561 -26.47 -5.27 -14.69
CA GLU A 561 -25.65 -4.90 -15.84
C GLU A 561 -24.90 -6.14 -16.32
N SER A 562 -25.47 -6.77 -17.34
CA SER A 562 -24.77 -7.71 -18.21
C SER A 562 -23.53 -7.02 -18.78
N PHE A 563 -22.35 -7.44 -18.34
CA PHE A 563 -21.09 -7.12 -19.02
C PHE A 563 -21.08 -7.83 -20.38
N ALA A 564 -21.51 -7.11 -21.42
CA ALA A 564 -21.07 -7.40 -22.77
C ALA A 564 -19.59 -6.98 -22.87
N LEU A 565 -18.70 -7.95 -23.01
CA LEU A 565 -17.34 -7.74 -23.51
C LEU A 565 -17.46 -7.08 -24.89
N ALA A 566 -17.32 -5.77 -24.94
CA ALA A 566 -17.10 -5.06 -26.20
C ALA A 566 -15.67 -5.34 -26.65
N THR A 567 -15.53 -6.38 -27.46
CA THR A 567 -14.52 -6.41 -28.52
C THR A 567 -14.81 -5.24 -29.46
N ASP A 568 -13.95 -4.22 -29.50
CA ASP A 568 -13.58 -3.58 -30.76
C ASP A 568 -12.37 -2.63 -30.63
N ARG A 569 -11.31 -3.01 -31.37
CA ARG A 569 -10.18 -2.26 -31.94
C ARG A 569 -9.09 -1.68 -31.06
#